data_AF-A0A1F8Y9Y6-F1
#
_entry.id   AF-A0A1F8Y9Y6-F1
#
_cell.length_a   1.000
_cell.length_b   1.000
_cell.length_c   1.000
_cell.angle_alpha   90.00
_cell.angle_beta   90.00
_cell.angle_gamma   90.00
#
_symmetry.space_group_name_H-M   'P 1'
#
loop_
_entity.id
_entity.type
_entity.pdbx_description
1 polymer ?
#
loop_
_entity_poly.entity_id
_entity_poly.type
_entity_poly.pdbx_seq_one_letter_code
_entity_poly.pdbx_strand_id
1 'polypeptide(L)'
;MDGKGPEASGFFPPPADLVTLVFHIKPPESYLFWRIREGGRVLPRGFAPWNSAMPAWKEDITDEKIWKIIIYIYDAAGAPQP
;
A
#
# COMPACT_ATOMS: atom_id res chain seq x y z
N MET A 1 -0.12 -11.80 2.42
CA MET A 1 -0.38 -10.55 1.66
C MET A 1 -1.86 -10.15 1.67
N ASP A 2 -2.69 -10.85 2.44
CA ASP A 2 -4.14 -10.72 2.54
C ASP A 2 -4.60 -9.75 3.63
N GLY A 3 -3.67 -8.94 4.18
CA GLY A 3 -3.96 -7.96 5.23
C GLY A 3 -4.17 -8.55 6.64
N LYS A 4 -3.97 -9.85 6.86
CA LYS A 4 -4.26 -10.55 8.14
C LYS A 4 -3.04 -10.86 9.00
N GLY A 5 -2.05 -9.97 9.02
CA GLY A 5 -0.88 -10.11 9.91
C GLY A 5 -1.28 -10.05 11.40
N PRO A 6 -0.38 -10.44 12.33
CA PRO A 6 -0.66 -10.47 13.77
C PRO A 6 -1.20 -9.16 14.34
N GLU A 7 -0.72 -8.02 13.83
CA GLU A 7 -1.11 -6.68 14.27
C GLU A 7 -2.36 -6.13 13.58
N ALA A 8 -2.95 -6.87 12.63
CA ALA A 8 -4.04 -6.36 11.79
C ALA A 8 -5.28 -5.93 12.59
N SER A 9 -5.58 -6.62 13.70
CA SER A 9 -6.73 -6.31 14.55
C SER A 9 -6.62 -4.96 15.28
N GLY A 10 -5.42 -4.38 15.38
CA GLY A 10 -5.20 -3.09 16.02
C GLY A 10 -5.52 -1.88 15.12
N PHE A 11 -5.81 -2.10 13.84
CA PHE A 11 -6.02 -1.04 12.87
C PHE A 11 -7.48 -0.94 12.42
N PHE A 12 -7.99 0.29 12.39
CA PHE A 12 -9.27 0.61 11.76
C PHE A 12 -9.09 1.80 10.80
N PRO A 13 -9.27 1.60 9.48
CA PRO A 13 -9.64 0.35 8.80
C PRO A 13 -8.51 -0.70 8.86
N PRO A 14 -8.83 -2.00 8.67
CA PRO A 14 -7.82 -3.05 8.63
C PRO A 14 -6.87 -2.86 7.43
N PRO A 15 -5.65 -3.44 7.49
CA PRO A 15 -4.75 -3.44 6.35
C PRO A 15 -5.40 -4.06 5.10
N ALA A 16 -5.09 -3.52 3.92
CA ALA A 16 -5.64 -4.00 2.66
C ALA A 16 -5.11 -5.40 2.28
N ASP A 17 -5.94 -6.17 1.58
CA ASP A 17 -5.49 -7.34 0.84
C ASP A 17 -4.77 -6.88 -0.44
N LEU A 18 -3.45 -7.02 -0.45
CA LEU A 18 -2.60 -6.59 -1.56
C LEU A 18 -2.72 -7.51 -2.78
N VAL A 19 -3.08 -8.77 -2.60
CA VAL A 19 -3.30 -9.70 -3.73
C VAL A 19 -4.54 -9.26 -4.49
N THR A 20 -5.65 -9.05 -3.79
CA THR A 20 -6.88 -8.53 -4.41
C THR A 20 -6.65 -7.16 -5.04
N LEU A 21 -5.88 -6.29 -4.39
CA LEU A 21 -5.56 -4.96 -4.89
C LEU A 21 -4.85 -4.99 -6.25
N VAL A 22 -3.74 -5.73 -6.39
CA VAL A 22 -2.96 -5.74 -7.65
C VAL A 22 -3.54 -6.66 -8.72
N PHE A 23 -4.27 -7.70 -8.33
CA PHE A 23 -4.83 -8.66 -9.28
C PHE A 23 -6.19 -8.24 -9.84
N HIS A 24 -7.08 -7.73 -8.98
CA HIS A 24 -8.47 -7.42 -9.36
C HIS A 24 -8.72 -5.92 -9.52
N ILE A 25 -8.20 -5.08 -8.61
CA ILE A 25 -8.48 -3.63 -8.64
C ILE A 25 -7.54 -2.87 -9.59
N LYS A 26 -6.26 -3.26 -9.65
CA LYS A 26 -5.25 -2.71 -10.57
C LYS A 26 -5.18 -1.18 -10.55
N PRO A 27 -4.94 -0.54 -9.38
CA PRO A 27 -4.71 0.89 -9.36
C PRO A 27 -3.44 1.25 -10.14
N PRO A 28 -3.30 2.49 -10.65
CA PRO A 28 -2.06 2.93 -11.27
C PRO A 28 -0.86 2.75 -10.33
N GLU A 29 0.29 2.40 -10.88
CA GLU A 29 1.52 2.18 -10.12
C GLU A 29 1.96 3.46 -9.39
N SER A 30 1.71 4.62 -10.00
CA SER A 30 1.92 5.92 -9.39
C SER A 30 1.10 6.12 -8.12
N TYR A 31 -0.10 5.54 -8.05
CA TYR A 31 -0.91 5.53 -6.83
C TYR A 31 -0.29 4.62 -5.77
N LEU A 32 0.17 3.42 -6.11
CA LEU A 32 0.85 2.53 -5.17
C LEU A 32 2.12 3.16 -4.61
N PHE A 33 2.94 3.74 -5.48
CA PHE A 33 4.14 4.48 -5.11
C PHE A 33 3.81 5.62 -4.16
N TRP A 34 2.83 6.45 -4.51
CA TRP A 34 2.38 7.56 -3.66
C TRP A 34 1.85 7.08 -2.30
N ARG A 35 1.03 6.02 -2.28
CA ARG A 35 0.47 5.45 -1.04
C ARG A 35 1.55 4.94 -0.10
N ILE A 36 2.56 4.23 -0.61
CA ILE A 36 3.68 3.75 0.20
C ILE A 36 4.51 4.94 0.71
N ARG A 37 4.83 5.87 -0.17
CA ARG A 37 5.68 7.02 0.15
C ARG A 37 5.06 7.95 1.20
N GLU A 38 3.80 8.32 1.01
CA GLU A 38 3.13 9.37 1.80
C GLU A 38 2.27 8.83 2.95
N GLY A 39 1.89 7.55 2.92
CA GLY A 39 1.06 6.94 3.96
C GLY A 39 -0.32 7.62 4.12
N GLY A 40 -0.85 7.64 5.34
CA GLY A 40 -2.14 8.22 5.66
C GLY A 40 -2.17 9.74 5.86
N ARG A 41 -1.02 10.38 6.11
CA ARG A 41 -0.93 11.73 6.69
C ARG A 41 -1.22 12.88 5.72
N VAL A 42 -1.14 12.63 4.40
CA VAL A 42 -1.20 13.68 3.35
C VAL A 42 -2.46 13.58 2.48
N LEU A 43 -3.46 12.82 2.90
CA LEU A 43 -4.71 12.69 2.15
C LEU A 43 -5.54 13.98 2.23
N PRO A 44 -6.00 14.56 1.10
CA PRO A 44 -6.95 15.68 1.10
C PRO A 44 -8.18 15.31 1.94
N ARG A 45 -8.76 16.26 2.70
CA ARG A 45 -9.88 15.97 3.64
C ARG A 45 -11.07 15.23 3.00
N GLY A 46 -11.34 15.44 1.71
CA GLY A 46 -12.41 14.74 0.97
C GLY A 46 -12.05 13.35 0.44
N PHE A 47 -10.77 12.97 0.48
CA PHE A 47 -10.24 11.68 0.04
C PHE A 47 -9.53 10.92 1.16
N ALA A 48 -9.48 11.46 2.38
CA ALA A 48 -8.99 10.78 3.56
C ALA A 48 -9.93 9.60 3.84
N PRO A 49 -9.60 8.38 3.41
CA PRO A 49 -10.40 7.23 3.75
C PRO A 49 -9.91 6.90 5.15
N TRP A 50 -10.54 7.47 6.17
CA TRP A 50 -10.40 6.97 7.53
C TRP A 50 -8.97 7.04 8.10
N ASN A 51 -8.45 8.23 8.43
CA ASN A 51 -7.23 8.42 9.25
C ASN A 51 -6.19 7.28 9.16
N SER A 52 -5.78 6.94 7.92
CA SER A 52 -5.14 5.64 7.67
C SER A 52 -3.89 5.52 8.54
N ALA A 53 -3.80 4.43 9.31
CA ALA A 53 -2.67 4.21 10.20
C ALA A 53 -1.38 3.83 9.47
N MET A 54 -1.41 3.75 8.13
CA MET A 54 -0.23 3.47 7.32
C MET A 54 0.76 4.65 7.44
N PRO A 55 1.99 4.42 7.93
CA PRO A 55 2.99 5.46 8.07
C PRO A 55 3.49 5.95 6.71
N ALA A 56 4.09 7.14 6.70
CA ALA A 56 4.78 7.64 5.52
C ALA A 56 6.18 7.01 5.46
N TRP A 57 6.42 6.10 4.51
CA TRP A 57 7.68 5.36 4.44
C TRP A 57 8.83 6.15 3.82
N LYS A 58 8.56 7.30 3.21
CA LYS A 58 9.60 8.16 2.60
C LYS A 58 10.70 8.63 3.56
N GLU A 59 10.43 8.57 4.86
CA GLU A 59 11.38 8.96 5.90
C GLU A 59 12.39 7.82 6.19
N ASP A 60 12.03 6.57 5.89
CA ASP A 60 12.80 5.37 6.24
C ASP A 60 13.38 4.62 5.02
N ILE A 61 12.76 4.74 3.84
CA ILE A 61 13.18 4.03 2.62
C ILE A 61 13.23 4.93 1.39
N THR A 62 14.14 4.60 0.48
CA THR A 62 14.35 5.33 -0.77
C THR A 62 13.27 5.01 -1.80
N ASP A 63 13.04 5.92 -2.75
CA ASP A 63 12.11 5.72 -3.86
C ASP A 63 12.42 4.44 -4.66
N GLU A 64 13.70 4.07 -4.83
CA GLU A 64 14.11 2.82 -5.48
C GLU A 64 13.64 1.58 -4.68
N LYS A 65 13.73 1.62 -3.35
CA LYS A 65 13.21 0.53 -2.49
C LYS A 65 11.70 0.44 -2.58
N ILE A 66 10.99 1.57 -2.68
CA ILE A 66 9.53 1.58 -2.88
C ILE A 66 9.18 0.86 -4.18
N TRP A 67 9.88 1.14 -5.29
CA TRP A 67 9.67 0.42 -6.55
C TRP A 67 9.93 -1.08 -6.44
N LYS A 68 11.00 -1.48 -5.74
CA LYS A 68 11.29 -2.89 -5.47
C LYS A 68 10.18 -3.57 -4.65
N ILE A 69 9.59 -2.87 -3.68
CA ILE A 69 8.45 -3.37 -2.91
C ILE A 69 7.23 -3.57 -3.81
N ILE A 70 6.94 -2.63 -4.72
CA ILE A 70 5.82 -2.76 -5.66
C ILE A 70 6.02 -4.00 -6.54
N ILE A 71 7.19 -4.16 -7.16
CA ILE A 71 7.55 -5.33 -7.96
C ILE A 71 7.35 -6.62 -7.16
N TYR A 72 7.82 -6.65 -5.90
CA TYR A 72 7.64 -7.80 -5.01
C TYR A 72 6.16 -8.10 -4.73
N ILE A 73 5.31 -7.09 -4.53
CA ILE A 73 3.87 -7.29 -4.30
C ILE A 73 3.23 -7.96 -5.53
N TYR A 74 3.55 -7.51 -6.75
CA TYR A 74 3.03 -8.11 -7.97
C TYR A 74 3.51 -9.55 -8.16
N ASP A 75 4.82 -9.79 -7.97
CA ASP A 75 5.42 -11.11 -8.09
C ASP A 75 4.79 -12.12 -7.12
N ALA A 76 4.70 -11.75 -5.85
CA ALA A 76 4.16 -12.61 -4.82
C ALA A 76 2.64 -12.81 -4.90
N ALA A 77 1.92 -11.87 -5.55
CA ALA A 77 0.50 -12.04 -5.88
C ALA A 77 0.29 -12.91 -7.14
N GLY A 78 1.36 -13.27 -7.86
CA GLY A 78 1.26 -13.92 -9.18
C GLY A 78 0.63 -13.03 -10.25
N ALA A 79 0.64 -11.71 -10.03
CA ALA A 79 0.11 -10.73 -10.98
C ALA A 79 1.14 -10.43 -12.08
N PRO A 80 0.69 -10.09 -13.30
CA PRO A 80 1.61 -9.61 -14.35
C PRO A 80 2.39 -8.40 -13.86
N GLN A 81 3.71 -8.40 -14.06
CA GLN A 81 4.58 -7.31 -13.62
C GLN A 81 4.15 -5.95 -14.20
N PRO A 82 4.31 -4.85 -13.43
CA PRO A 82 4.03 -3.49 -13.91
C PRO A 82 5.00 -3.02 -15.00
#